data_AF-A0A177WRJ1-F1
#
_entry.id   AF-A0A177WRJ1-F1
#
_cell.length_a   1.000
_cell.length_b   1.000
_cell.length_c   1.000
_cell.angle_alpha   90.00
_cell.angle_beta   90.00
_cell.angle_gamma   90.00
#
_symmetry.space_group_name_H-M   'P 1'
#
loop_
_entity.id
_entity.type
_entity.pdbx_description
1 polymer ?
#
loop_
_entity_poly.entity_id
_entity_poly.type
_entity_poly.pdbx_seq_one_letter_code
_entity_poly.pdbx_strand_id
1 'polypeptide(L)'
;MKFSIAVLSSILAICSVTIANPVDPSSTMSSAASTPTASTSATSTDGPTSSVFSPNNAGCDSFDQEGIDLIEAYANIKMVLDTEHKKSDQKESDAGEYTKLIDKKMKKLELLEQKAQESNEAVDYTTKISQVKSETEAYRAILKTLKDELNTLYHEYLEWHGEWRKLRVALYDYLKKHDSTGEMAGDTPLLKSIPEFMQCFVKFYNGPPDLLQ
;
A
#
# COMPACT_ATOMS: atom_id res chain seq x y z
N MET A 1 -34.81 4.85 17.57
CA MET A 1 -33.61 4.28 18.22
C MET A 1 -33.11 3.09 17.41
N LYS A 2 -32.21 3.30 16.43
CA LYS A 2 -31.55 2.21 15.68
C LYS A 2 -30.09 2.52 15.27
N PHE A 3 -29.61 3.75 15.45
CA PHE A 3 -28.26 4.15 15.04
C PHE A 3 -27.15 3.87 16.07
N SER A 4 -27.48 3.71 17.36
CA SER A 4 -26.48 3.50 18.41
C SER A 4 -25.92 2.07 18.47
N ILE A 5 -26.63 1.09 17.89
CA ILE A 5 -26.22 -0.33 17.93
C ILE A 5 -25.09 -0.61 16.91
N ALA A 6 -25.11 0.05 15.75
CA ALA A 6 -24.09 -0.15 14.72
C ALA A 6 -22.70 0.35 15.16
N VAL A 7 -22.64 1.50 15.84
CA VAL A 7 -21.37 2.09 16.30
C VAL A 7 -20.75 1.28 17.44
N LEU A 8 -21.57 0.75 18.37
CA LEU A 8 -21.07 -0.12 19.45
C LEU A 8 -20.57 -1.48 18.93
N SER A 9 -21.20 -2.02 17.88
CA SER A 9 -20.81 -3.31 17.29
C SER A 9 -19.44 -3.24 16.60
N SER A 10 -19.04 -2.09 16.06
CA SER A 10 -17.69 -1.90 15.49
C SER A 10 -16.59 -1.83 16.54
N ILE A 11 -16.90 -1.40 17.78
CA ILE A 11 -15.91 -1.29 18.86
C ILE A 11 -15.59 -2.66 19.47
N LEU A 12 -16.58 -3.56 19.57
CA LEU A 12 -16.36 -4.91 20.13
C LEU A 12 -15.59 -5.85 19.19
N ALA A 13 -15.64 -5.63 17.87
CA ALA A 13 -14.91 -6.46 16.91
C ALA A 13 -13.38 -6.35 17.05
N ILE A 14 -12.88 -5.23 17.60
CA ILE A 14 -11.45 -4.95 17.75
C ILE A 14 -10.87 -5.54 19.06
N CYS A 15 -11.73 -5.93 20.01
CA CYS A 15 -11.30 -6.43 21.32
C CYS A 15 -11.41 -7.95 21.50
N SER A 16 -11.85 -8.70 20.49
CA SER A 16 -12.09 -10.16 20.60
C SER A 16 -10.99 -11.05 20.01
N VAL A 17 -9.79 -10.53 19.76
CA VAL A 17 -8.63 -11.36 19.40
C VAL A 17 -7.95 -11.86 20.66
N THR A 18 -8.57 -12.84 21.32
CA THR A 18 -7.87 -13.68 22.29
C THR A 18 -6.91 -14.57 21.51
N ILE A 19 -5.63 -14.19 21.46
CA ILE A 19 -4.57 -15.04 20.95
C ILE A 19 -4.47 -16.25 21.88
N ALA A 20 -5.02 -17.38 21.47
CA ALA A 20 -4.70 -18.66 22.07
C ALA A 20 -3.27 -19.00 21.66
N ASN A 21 -2.37 -19.08 22.64
CA ASN A 21 -1.00 -19.56 22.47
C ASN A 21 -1.00 -20.89 21.67
N PRO A 22 -0.21 -21.02 20.60
CA PRO A 22 -0.03 -22.32 19.97
C PRO A 22 0.71 -23.24 20.94
N VAL A 23 0.08 -24.35 21.28
CA VAL A 23 0.69 -25.46 22.02
C VAL A 23 1.58 -26.21 21.04
N ASP A 24 2.87 -26.28 21.39
CA ASP A 24 3.90 -27.02 20.68
C ASP A 24 3.56 -28.52 20.63
N PRO A 25 3.49 -29.17 19.44
CA PRO A 25 3.52 -30.61 19.37
C PRO A 25 4.98 -31.07 19.20
N SER A 26 5.63 -31.34 20.34
CA SER A 26 6.73 -32.30 20.40
C SER A 26 6.20 -33.69 20.09
N SER A 27 6.65 -34.32 19.00
CA SER A 27 6.75 -35.78 18.93
C SER A 27 7.69 -36.27 17.82
N THR A 28 8.88 -36.64 18.27
CA THR A 28 9.74 -37.75 17.85
C THR A 28 9.04 -38.94 17.18
N MET A 29 9.48 -39.40 15.99
CA MET A 29 10.13 -40.73 15.79
C MET A 29 10.54 -40.99 14.32
N SER A 30 11.85 -41.07 14.11
CA SER A 30 12.64 -42.11 13.44
C SER A 30 12.41 -42.59 11.98
N SER A 31 13.53 -42.50 11.25
CA SER A 31 14.19 -43.55 10.45
C SER A 31 13.74 -43.79 9.00
N ALA A 32 14.61 -43.44 8.05
CA ALA A 32 15.45 -44.42 7.35
C ALA A 32 16.53 -43.73 6.49
N ALA A 33 17.74 -44.28 6.57
CA ALA A 33 18.93 -43.85 5.85
C ALA A 33 18.93 -44.27 4.37
N SER A 34 19.68 -43.53 3.54
CA SER A 34 20.69 -44.07 2.61
C SER A 34 21.39 -42.93 1.85
N THR A 35 22.66 -42.67 2.19
CA THR A 35 23.69 -42.08 1.31
C THR A 35 24.29 -43.19 0.43
N PRO A 36 25.22 -42.93 -0.51
CA PRO A 36 25.40 -41.81 -1.46
C PRO A 36 25.56 -42.33 -2.91
N THR A 37 25.53 -41.48 -3.94
CA THR A 37 26.16 -41.83 -5.23
C THR A 37 26.89 -40.62 -5.79
N ALA A 38 28.17 -40.84 -6.08
CA ALA A 38 29.15 -39.90 -6.60
C ALA A 38 29.14 -39.87 -8.14
N SER A 39 29.93 -38.90 -8.65
CA SER A 39 30.44 -38.73 -10.03
C SER A 39 29.49 -38.01 -11.01
N THR A 40 29.93 -37.09 -11.87
CA THR A 40 31.25 -36.96 -12.49
C THR A 40 31.47 -35.54 -13.02
N SER A 41 32.72 -35.09 -13.00
CA SER A 41 33.22 -33.95 -13.79
C SER A 41 33.16 -34.24 -15.29
N ALA A 42 32.74 -33.28 -16.11
CA ALA A 42 33.09 -33.21 -17.53
C ALA A 42 33.03 -31.76 -18.05
N THR A 43 34.11 -31.38 -18.72
CA THR A 43 34.44 -30.05 -19.25
C THR A 43 33.98 -29.90 -20.72
N SER A 44 33.58 -28.66 -21.06
CA SER A 44 33.53 -28.01 -22.40
C SER A 44 32.66 -28.57 -23.52
N THR A 45 31.77 -27.72 -24.07
CA THR A 45 31.69 -27.40 -25.53
C THR A 45 30.96 -26.07 -25.72
N ASP A 46 31.60 -25.13 -26.43
CA ASP A 46 31.03 -23.87 -26.93
C ASP A 46 29.86 -24.10 -27.90
N GLY A 47 28.79 -23.32 -27.78
CA GLY A 47 27.65 -23.28 -28.71
C GLY A 47 26.47 -22.50 -28.10
N PRO A 48 25.74 -21.70 -28.89
CA PRO A 48 25.19 -20.42 -28.46
C PRO A 48 24.24 -20.60 -27.28
N THR A 49 24.38 -19.70 -26.30
CA THR A 49 23.41 -19.46 -25.24
C THR A 49 22.07 -19.09 -25.88
N SER A 50 21.30 -20.11 -26.24
CA SER A 50 19.86 -19.98 -26.36
C SER A 50 19.40 -19.67 -24.94
N SER A 51 19.26 -18.37 -24.67
CA SER A 51 18.47 -17.89 -23.54
C SER A 51 17.23 -18.76 -23.45
N VAL A 52 17.05 -19.42 -22.32
CA VAL A 52 15.81 -20.12 -22.02
C VAL A 52 14.76 -19.03 -21.90
N PHE A 53 14.14 -18.67 -23.02
CA PHE A 53 12.99 -17.79 -23.05
C PHE A 53 11.92 -18.44 -22.17
N SER A 54 11.71 -17.85 -20.99
CA SER A 54 10.54 -18.16 -20.18
C SER A 54 9.30 -17.98 -21.06
N PRO A 55 8.38 -18.96 -21.12
CA PRO A 55 7.25 -18.95 -22.05
C PRO A 55 6.21 -17.84 -21.80
N ASN A 56 6.47 -16.89 -20.89
CA ASN A 56 5.57 -15.81 -20.52
C ASN A 56 5.97 -14.41 -21.04
N ASN A 57 7.02 -14.28 -21.87
CA ASN A 57 7.51 -12.97 -22.34
C ASN A 57 6.72 -12.38 -23.56
N ALA A 58 5.55 -12.94 -23.90
CA ALA A 58 4.75 -12.48 -25.04
C ALA A 58 4.32 -11.01 -24.87
N GLY A 59 4.79 -10.12 -25.75
CA GLY A 59 4.59 -8.66 -25.67
C GLY A 59 5.77 -7.89 -25.06
N CYS A 60 6.86 -8.58 -24.74
CA CYS A 60 8.14 -7.98 -24.34
C CYS A 60 9.25 -8.28 -25.37
N ASP A 61 8.88 -8.60 -26.61
CA ASP A 61 9.81 -9.11 -27.64
C ASP A 61 10.91 -8.11 -28.03
N SER A 62 10.70 -6.82 -27.76
CA SER A 62 11.66 -5.74 -27.98
C SER A 62 12.75 -5.64 -26.91
N PHE A 63 12.69 -6.45 -25.84
CA PHE A 63 13.58 -6.38 -24.68
C PHE A 63 14.34 -7.69 -24.48
N ASP A 64 15.62 -7.57 -24.12
CA ASP A 64 16.36 -8.70 -23.55
C ASP A 64 15.96 -8.92 -22.08
N GLN A 65 16.52 -9.96 -21.46
CA GLN A 65 16.15 -10.32 -20.08
C GLN A 65 16.43 -9.18 -19.08
N GLU A 66 17.52 -8.42 -19.26
CA GLU A 66 17.85 -7.27 -18.41
C GLU A 66 16.76 -6.19 -18.50
N GLY A 67 16.31 -5.88 -19.71
CA GLY A 67 15.22 -4.93 -19.94
C GLY A 67 13.90 -5.41 -19.32
N ILE A 68 13.57 -6.69 -19.50
CA ILE A 68 12.35 -7.29 -18.92
C ILE A 68 12.37 -7.21 -17.39
N ASP A 69 13.49 -7.59 -16.76
CA ASP A 69 13.64 -7.56 -15.30
C ASP A 69 13.49 -6.12 -14.75
N LEU A 70 14.06 -5.12 -15.45
CA LEU A 70 13.91 -3.71 -15.09
C LEU A 70 12.45 -3.22 -15.21
N ILE A 71 11.75 -3.60 -16.28
CA ILE A 71 10.34 -3.25 -16.51
C ILE A 71 9.45 -3.89 -15.44
N GLU A 72 9.68 -5.16 -15.11
CA GLU A 72 8.97 -5.89 -14.06
C GLU A 72 9.16 -5.22 -12.69
N ALA A 73 10.41 -4.94 -12.31
CA ALA A 73 10.71 -4.26 -11.05
C ALA A 73 10.06 -2.88 -10.98
N TYR A 74 10.13 -2.11 -12.07
CA TYR A 74 9.49 -0.79 -12.17
C TYR A 74 7.97 -0.87 -12.02
N ALA A 75 7.33 -1.83 -12.68
CA ALA A 75 5.89 -2.06 -12.61
C ALA A 75 5.42 -2.46 -11.21
N ASN A 76 6.16 -3.36 -10.55
CA ASN A 76 5.85 -3.82 -9.20
C ASN A 76 5.92 -2.68 -8.17
N ILE A 77 6.97 -1.86 -8.20
CA ILE A 77 7.06 -0.70 -7.28
C ILE A 77 5.99 0.34 -7.61
N LYS A 78 5.71 0.59 -8.91
CA LYS A 78 4.63 1.52 -9.28
C LYS A 78 3.27 1.06 -8.72
N MET A 79 2.98 -0.23 -8.77
CA MET A 79 1.76 -0.80 -8.20
C MET A 79 1.67 -0.56 -6.68
N VAL A 80 2.77 -0.74 -5.95
CA VAL A 80 2.84 -0.43 -4.51
C VAL A 80 2.53 1.05 -4.28
N LEU A 81 3.18 1.96 -5.01
CA LEU A 81 2.96 3.40 -4.88
C LEU A 81 1.51 3.80 -5.15
N ASP A 82 0.91 3.29 -6.23
CA ASP A 82 -0.47 3.60 -6.60
C ASP A 82 -1.47 3.05 -5.55
N THR A 83 -1.16 1.90 -4.95
CA THR A 83 -1.96 1.30 -3.87
C THR A 83 -1.89 2.13 -2.59
N GLU A 84 -0.68 2.54 -2.18
CA GLU A 84 -0.47 3.36 -0.99
C GLU A 84 -1.05 4.77 -1.15
N HIS A 85 -0.98 5.35 -2.35
CA HIS A 85 -1.64 6.62 -2.66
C HIS A 85 -3.15 6.52 -2.44
N LYS A 86 -3.81 5.50 -3.00
CA LYS A 86 -5.25 5.29 -2.83
C LYS A 86 -5.66 5.10 -1.37
N LYS A 87 -4.87 4.36 -0.59
CA LYS A 87 -5.12 4.20 0.85
C LYS A 87 -4.99 5.53 1.59
N SER A 88 -4.00 6.34 1.21
CA SER A 88 -3.77 7.66 1.79
C SER A 88 -4.95 8.59 1.50
N ASP A 89 -5.42 8.64 0.25
CA ASP A 89 -6.59 9.44 -0.16
C ASP A 89 -7.83 9.09 0.67
N GLN A 90 -8.08 7.80 0.87
CA GLN A 90 -9.22 7.34 1.67
C GLN A 90 -9.09 7.78 3.14
N LYS A 91 -7.91 7.60 3.74
CA LYS A 91 -7.69 7.99 5.15
C LYS A 91 -7.74 9.50 5.36
N GLU A 92 -7.29 10.29 4.39
CA GLU A 92 -7.41 11.74 4.43
C GLU A 92 -8.88 12.18 4.37
N SER A 93 -9.68 11.53 3.51
CA SER A 93 -11.13 11.72 3.48
C SER A 93 -11.77 11.40 4.83
N ASP A 94 -11.47 10.24 5.41
CA ASP A 94 -11.99 9.82 6.72
C ASP A 94 -11.60 10.82 7.83
N ALA A 95 -10.33 11.26 7.85
CA ALA A 95 -9.84 12.26 8.79
C ALA A 95 -10.59 13.60 8.64
N GLY A 96 -10.92 13.99 7.41
CA GLY A 96 -11.77 15.14 7.11
C GLY A 96 -13.18 15.00 7.67
N GLU A 97 -13.79 13.82 7.58
CA GLU A 97 -15.11 13.54 8.17
C GLU A 97 -15.11 13.63 9.70
N TYR A 98 -14.12 13.03 10.37
CA TYR A 98 -14.00 13.12 11.82
C TYR A 98 -13.74 14.55 12.30
N THR A 99 -12.97 15.34 11.55
CA THR A 99 -12.78 16.77 11.84
C THR A 99 -14.12 17.51 11.82
N LYS A 100 -14.94 17.31 10.79
CA LYS A 100 -16.29 17.91 10.70
C LYS A 100 -17.22 17.46 11.83
N LEU A 101 -17.15 16.18 12.23
CA LEU A 101 -17.93 15.65 13.36
C LEU A 101 -17.54 16.30 14.68
N ILE A 102 -16.24 16.45 14.94
CA ILE A 102 -15.71 17.14 16.13
C ILE A 102 -16.21 18.58 16.17
N ASP A 103 -16.09 19.32 15.07
CA ASP A 103 -16.56 20.72 14.99
C ASP A 103 -18.06 20.85 15.30
N LYS A 104 -18.88 19.94 14.74
CA LYS A 104 -20.32 19.91 15.02
C LYS A 104 -20.61 19.63 16.49
N LYS A 105 -19.86 18.73 17.13
CA LYS A 105 -20.02 18.42 18.56
C LYS A 105 -19.57 19.59 19.44
N MET A 106 -18.47 20.26 19.11
CA MET A 106 -17.99 21.44 19.81
C MET A 106 -19.02 22.59 19.77
N LYS A 107 -19.64 22.85 18.61
CA LYS A 107 -20.74 23.83 18.50
C LYS A 107 -21.96 23.45 19.35
N LYS A 108 -22.31 22.16 19.40
CA LYS A 108 -23.40 21.68 20.26
C LYS A 108 -23.05 21.84 21.75
N LEU A 109 -21.79 21.61 22.11
CA LEU A 109 -21.30 21.76 23.48
C LEU A 109 -21.43 23.21 23.94
N GLU A 110 -20.97 24.15 23.12
CA GLU A 110 -21.09 25.60 23.38
C GLU A 110 -22.54 26.03 23.60
N LEU A 111 -23.46 25.57 22.75
CA LEU A 111 -24.90 25.85 22.91
C LEU A 111 -25.47 25.28 24.21
N LEU A 112 -25.04 24.07 24.61
CA LEU A 112 -25.48 23.46 25.87
C LEU A 112 -24.93 24.20 27.08
N GLU A 113 -23.66 24.63 27.02
CA GLU A 113 -23.03 25.40 28.09
C GLU A 113 -23.69 26.78 28.26
N GLN A 114 -24.03 27.46 27.17
CA GLN A 114 -24.81 28.71 27.22
C GLN A 114 -26.18 28.50 27.86
N LYS A 115 -26.96 27.51 27.41
CA LYS A 115 -28.29 27.24 27.96
C LYS A 115 -28.26 26.83 29.43
N ALA A 116 -27.20 26.15 29.86
CA ALA A 116 -27.01 25.79 31.26
C ALA A 116 -26.84 27.02 32.15
N GLN A 117 -26.16 28.07 31.66
CA GLN A 117 -25.98 29.33 32.38
C GLN A 117 -27.29 30.13 32.50
N GLU A 118 -28.17 30.03 31.49
CA GLU A 118 -29.45 30.73 31.43
C GLU A 118 -30.58 30.01 32.20
N SER A 119 -30.35 28.79 32.70
CA SER A 119 -31.38 27.90 33.27
C SER A 119 -31.14 27.54 34.74
N ASN A 120 -32.23 27.27 35.47
CA ASN A 120 -32.19 26.65 36.80
C ASN A 120 -32.06 25.11 36.76
N GLU A 121 -32.04 24.49 35.58
CA GLU A 121 -32.02 23.02 35.38
C GLU A 121 -30.59 22.44 35.28
N ALA A 122 -29.73 22.78 36.22
CA ALA A 122 -28.28 22.50 36.13
C ALA A 122 -27.93 20.99 35.96
N VAL A 123 -28.72 20.07 36.54
CA VAL A 123 -28.42 18.63 36.51
C VAL A 123 -28.56 18.03 35.10
N ASP A 124 -29.63 18.37 34.37
CA ASP A 124 -29.89 17.83 33.02
C ASP A 124 -28.83 18.31 32.01
N TYR A 125 -28.45 19.58 32.08
CA TYR A 125 -27.37 20.13 31.25
C TYR A 125 -26.01 19.50 31.57
N THR A 126 -25.71 19.27 32.85
CA THR A 126 -24.44 18.62 33.26
C THR A 126 -24.27 17.24 32.63
N THR A 127 -25.33 16.43 32.62
CA THR A 127 -25.31 15.10 31.98
C THR A 127 -25.13 15.21 30.47
N LYS A 128 -25.88 16.10 29.80
CA LYS A 128 -25.78 16.31 28.34
C LYS A 128 -24.40 16.81 27.90
N ILE A 129 -23.84 17.76 28.66
CA ILE A 129 -22.49 18.31 28.43
C ILE A 129 -21.45 17.19 28.57
N SER A 130 -21.52 16.41 29.65
CA SER A 130 -20.60 15.29 29.90
C SER A 130 -20.66 14.26 28.77
N GLN A 131 -21.86 13.92 28.27
CA GLN A 131 -22.02 13.01 27.15
C GLN A 131 -21.42 13.56 25.85
N VAL A 132 -21.64 14.83 25.52
CA VAL A 132 -21.06 15.43 24.31
C VAL A 132 -19.54 15.49 24.40
N LYS A 133 -18.99 15.78 25.59
CA LYS A 133 -17.53 15.76 25.83
C LYS A 133 -16.94 14.38 25.59
N SER A 134 -17.51 13.33 26.18
CA SER A 134 -17.00 11.95 25.99
C SER A 134 -17.10 11.46 24.54
N GLU A 135 -18.19 11.76 23.85
CA GLU A 135 -18.33 11.45 22.41
C GLU A 135 -17.28 12.21 21.56
N THR A 136 -16.98 13.47 21.92
CA THR A 136 -15.98 14.28 21.22
C THR A 136 -14.57 13.74 21.43
N GLU A 137 -14.25 13.28 22.65
CA GLU A 137 -12.97 12.64 22.95
C GLU A 137 -12.77 11.34 22.17
N ALA A 138 -13.82 10.52 22.03
CA ALA A 138 -13.78 9.32 21.20
C ALA A 138 -13.46 9.64 19.73
N TYR A 139 -14.08 10.68 19.15
CA TYR A 139 -13.76 11.10 17.79
C TYR A 139 -12.34 11.67 17.66
N ARG A 140 -11.85 12.40 18.66
CA ARG A 140 -10.46 12.90 18.67
C ARG A 140 -9.46 11.76 18.71
N ALA A 141 -9.73 10.70 19.46
CA ALA A 141 -8.89 9.52 19.49
C ALA A 141 -8.80 8.86 18.11
N ILE A 142 -9.94 8.67 17.43
CA ILE A 142 -9.97 8.11 16.07
C ILE A 142 -9.21 9.00 15.09
N LEU A 143 -9.46 10.32 15.12
CA LEU A 143 -8.76 11.28 14.25
C LEU A 143 -7.25 11.25 14.48
N LYS A 144 -6.80 11.10 15.73
CA LYS A 144 -5.38 10.96 16.06
C LYS A 144 -4.80 9.70 15.43
N THR A 145 -5.46 8.55 15.59
CA THR A 145 -5.03 7.29 14.98
C THR A 145 -4.92 7.40 13.45
N LEU A 146 -5.92 8.00 12.78
CA LEU A 146 -5.88 8.21 11.33
C LEU A 146 -4.69 9.09 10.91
N LYS A 147 -4.37 10.14 11.67
CA LYS A 147 -3.21 11.00 11.39
C LYS A 147 -1.89 10.27 11.61
N ASP A 148 -1.79 9.47 12.66
CA ASP A 148 -0.59 8.67 12.94
C ASP A 148 -0.36 7.65 11.80
N GLU A 149 -1.43 6.97 11.34
CA GLU A 149 -1.38 6.04 10.20
C GLU A 149 -1.02 6.73 8.88
N LEU A 150 -1.60 7.91 8.59
CA LEU A 150 -1.24 8.71 7.41
C LEU A 150 0.24 9.10 7.43
N ASN A 151 0.77 9.46 8.59
CA ASN A 151 2.18 9.79 8.73
C ASN A 151 3.05 8.56 8.42
N THR A 152 2.70 7.37 8.92
CA THR A 152 3.41 6.13 8.58
C THR A 152 3.37 5.85 7.08
N LEU A 153 2.19 5.89 6.46
CA LEU A 153 2.02 5.68 5.01
C LEU A 153 2.86 6.64 4.19
N TYR A 154 2.95 7.91 4.60
CA TYR A 154 3.77 8.89 3.92
C TYR A 154 5.26 8.54 3.93
N HIS A 155 5.78 8.03 5.05
CA HIS A 155 7.19 7.60 5.14
C HIS A 155 7.46 6.40 4.23
N GLU A 156 6.58 5.39 4.26
CA GLU A 156 6.68 4.21 3.39
C GLU A 156 6.59 4.61 1.90
N TYR A 157 5.67 5.51 1.56
CA TYR A 157 5.55 6.05 0.20
C TYR A 157 6.85 6.73 -0.26
N LEU A 158 7.48 7.54 0.60
CA LEU A 158 8.73 8.22 0.25
C LEU A 158 9.87 7.24 -0.03
N GLU A 159 9.96 6.16 0.75
CA GLU A 159 10.95 5.09 0.54
C GLU A 159 10.75 4.42 -0.82
N TRP A 160 9.54 3.92 -1.09
CA TRP A 160 9.20 3.30 -2.36
C TRP A 160 9.36 4.25 -3.55
N HIS A 161 9.04 5.53 -3.37
CA HIS A 161 9.18 6.54 -4.42
C HIS A 161 10.65 6.82 -4.73
N GLY A 162 11.52 6.73 -3.73
CA GLY A 162 12.97 6.77 -3.90
C GLY A 162 13.49 5.63 -4.77
N GLU A 163 13.10 4.39 -4.45
CA GLU A 163 13.47 3.20 -5.22
C GLU A 163 12.90 3.24 -6.65
N TRP A 164 11.64 3.65 -6.79
CA TRP A 164 11.01 3.82 -8.09
C TRP A 164 11.75 4.82 -8.98
N ARG A 165 12.24 5.93 -8.40
CA ARG A 165 13.05 6.92 -9.13
C ARG A 165 14.37 6.32 -9.61
N LYS A 166 15.05 5.52 -8.80
CA LYS A 166 16.30 4.84 -9.20
C LYS A 166 16.04 3.87 -10.36
N LEU A 167 15.00 3.04 -10.26
CA LEU A 167 14.60 2.14 -11.34
C LEU A 167 14.23 2.91 -12.61
N ARG A 168 13.53 4.04 -12.47
CA ARG A 168 13.19 4.89 -13.61
C ARG A 168 14.44 5.36 -14.36
N VAL A 169 15.47 5.79 -13.63
CA VAL A 169 16.76 6.21 -14.23
C VAL A 169 17.46 5.02 -14.90
N ALA A 170 17.57 3.88 -14.22
CA ALA A 170 18.19 2.68 -14.78
C ALA A 170 17.50 2.20 -16.07
N LEU A 171 16.17 2.24 -16.07
CA LEU A 171 15.37 1.91 -17.25
C LEU A 171 15.60 2.90 -18.40
N TYR A 172 15.73 4.20 -18.12
CA TYR A 172 16.09 5.18 -19.14
C TYR A 172 17.48 4.94 -19.72
N ASP A 173 18.47 4.65 -18.88
CA ASP A 173 19.83 4.36 -19.32
C ASP A 173 19.88 3.10 -20.19
N TYR A 174 19.13 2.06 -19.80
CA TYR A 174 18.93 0.86 -20.60
C TYR A 174 18.31 1.19 -21.96
N LEU A 175 17.17 1.89 -21.98
CA LEU A 175 16.47 2.24 -23.22
C LEU A 175 17.35 3.07 -24.15
N LYS A 176 18.12 4.01 -23.61
CA LYS A 176 19.04 4.85 -24.39
C LYS A 176 20.19 4.04 -24.98
N LYS A 177 20.75 3.09 -24.23
CA LYS A 177 21.84 2.21 -24.70
C LYS A 177 21.37 1.26 -25.80
N HIS A 178 20.10 0.84 -25.75
CA HIS A 178 19.49 -0.09 -26.70
C HIS A 178 18.68 0.61 -27.80
N ASP A 179 18.68 1.95 -27.82
CA ASP A 179 18.03 2.75 -28.85
C ASP A 179 18.80 2.61 -30.17
N SER A 180 18.14 1.99 -31.14
CA SER A 180 18.66 1.80 -32.50
C SER A 180 18.09 2.82 -33.50
N THR A 181 17.07 3.59 -33.12
CA THR A 181 16.38 4.57 -33.98
C THR A 181 16.83 6.01 -33.72
N GLY A 182 17.48 6.27 -32.58
CA GLY A 182 17.95 7.61 -32.19
C GLY A 182 16.84 8.48 -31.57
N GLU A 183 15.66 7.90 -31.30
CA GLU A 183 14.52 8.59 -30.68
C GLU A 183 14.82 9.00 -29.22
N MET A 184 15.77 8.34 -28.57
CA MET A 184 16.23 8.64 -27.20
C MET A 184 17.38 9.66 -27.16
N ALA A 185 17.77 10.25 -28.30
CA ALA A 185 18.86 11.23 -28.39
C ALA A 185 18.47 12.66 -27.98
N GLY A 186 17.19 12.92 -27.70
CA GLY A 186 16.62 14.23 -27.30
C GLY A 186 16.31 14.36 -25.80
N ASP A 187 15.30 15.18 -25.46
CA ASP A 187 14.76 15.30 -24.10
C ASP A 187 14.27 13.93 -23.59
N THR A 188 14.45 13.64 -22.30
CA THR A 188 14.03 12.37 -21.68
C THR A 188 12.54 12.09 -21.97
N PRO A 189 12.20 11.16 -22.88
CA PRO A 189 10.81 10.93 -23.25
C PRO A 189 10.04 10.35 -22.06
N LEU A 190 8.74 10.61 -21.98
CA LEU A 190 7.91 9.95 -20.96
C LEU A 190 7.91 8.45 -21.26
N LEU A 191 8.23 7.57 -20.30
CA LEU A 191 8.22 6.11 -20.54
C LEU A 191 6.89 5.63 -21.16
N LYS A 192 5.79 6.25 -20.74
CA LYS A 192 4.43 5.99 -21.26
C LYS A 192 4.25 6.27 -22.75
N SER A 193 5.09 7.09 -23.36
CA SER A 193 5.03 7.39 -24.80
C SER A 193 5.78 6.37 -25.65
N ILE A 194 6.45 5.38 -25.04
CA ILE A 194 7.19 4.31 -25.73
C ILE A 194 6.24 3.10 -25.83
N PRO A 195 5.67 2.80 -27.01
CA PRO A 195 4.65 1.75 -27.15
C PRO A 195 5.15 0.36 -26.73
N GLU A 196 6.38 0.02 -27.09
CA GLU A 196 7.01 -1.27 -26.78
C GLU A 196 7.17 -1.44 -25.27
N PHE A 197 7.65 -0.39 -24.58
CA PHE A 197 7.72 -0.37 -23.12
C PHE A 197 6.33 -0.59 -22.53
N MET A 198 5.31 0.13 -22.99
CA MET A 198 3.97 0.02 -22.44
C MET A 198 3.37 -1.37 -22.65
N GLN A 199 3.59 -2.00 -23.81
CA GLN A 199 3.13 -3.37 -24.08
C GLN A 199 3.72 -4.39 -23.11
N CYS A 200 4.99 -4.24 -22.76
CA CYS A 200 5.64 -5.10 -21.78
C CYS A 200 5.22 -4.74 -20.34
N PHE A 201 5.19 -3.46 -20.01
CA PHE A 201 4.84 -2.94 -18.67
C PHE A 201 3.46 -3.42 -18.19
N VAL A 202 2.43 -3.39 -19.05
CA VAL A 202 1.06 -3.81 -18.67
C VAL A 202 0.94 -5.30 -18.37
N LYS A 203 1.97 -6.12 -18.67
CA LYS A 203 2.01 -7.53 -18.26
C LYS A 203 2.28 -7.71 -16.78
N PHE A 204 3.09 -6.81 -16.23
CA PHE A 204 3.51 -6.84 -14.83
C PHE A 204 2.65 -5.91 -13.97
N TYR A 205 2.18 -4.81 -14.55
CA TYR A 205 1.35 -3.84 -13.84
C TYR A 205 -0.12 -4.27 -13.78
N ASN A 206 -0.54 -4.76 -12.60
CA ASN A 206 -1.94 -5.07 -12.29
C ASN A 206 -2.62 -3.98 -11.45
N GLY A 207 -2.10 -2.76 -11.48
CA GLY A 207 -2.66 -1.63 -10.73
C GLY A 207 -3.90 -1.02 -11.38
N PRO A 208 -4.52 -0.01 -10.75
CA PRO A 208 -5.73 0.63 -11.26
C PRO A 208 -5.48 1.23 -12.66
N PRO A 209 -6.32 0.91 -13.66
CA PRO A 209 -6.11 1.39 -15.04
C PRO A 209 -6.18 2.92 -15.16
N ASP A 210 -6.88 3.58 -14.24
CA ASP A 210 -7.06 5.04 -14.21
C ASP A 210 -5.76 5.82 -13.91
N LEU A 211 -4.73 5.15 -13.37
CA LEU A 211 -3.43 5.75 -12.99
C LEU A 211 -2.33 5.50 -14.03
N LEU A 212 -2.72 4.96 -15.20
CA LEU A 212 -1.87 4.86 -16.38
C LEU A 212 -1.81 6.18 -17.17
N GLN A 213 -2.60 7.20 -16.82
CA GLN A 213 -2.54 8.57 -17.40
C GLN A 213 -1.29 9.34 -16.96
#